data_AF-A0A2V5N2I5-F1
#
_entry.id   AF-A0A2V5N2I5-F1
#
_cell.length_a   1.000
_cell.length_b   1.000
_cell.length_c   1.000
_cell.angle_alpha   90.00
_cell.angle_beta   90.00
_cell.angle_gamma   90.00
#
_symmetry.space_group_name_H-M   'P 1'
#
loop_
_entity.id
_entity.type
_entity.pdbx_description
1 polymer ?
#
loop_
_entity_poly.entity_id
_entity_poly.type
_entity_poly.pdbx_seq_one_letter_code
_entity_poly.pdbx_strand_id
1 'polypeptide(L)'
;MVRADGPVPTAAGTVWQYALTREPGPATTTITRKVLPSQDKDQGSVPVETVAEGVPESTEFLKIEGEAVLMTSLSSAGKVKSFDPALTILPSKLEIGSPCDGDGKIAEATVKVPFKVIGEEEVKVPAGSFRCP
;
A
#
# COMPACT_ATOMS: atom_id res chain seq x y z
N MET A 1 6.76 -17.88 -15.90
CA MET A 1 5.93 -17.23 -14.88
C MET A 1 6.82 -16.25 -14.13
N VAL A 2 6.61 -14.95 -14.29
CA VAL A 2 7.40 -13.94 -13.55
C VAL A 2 6.74 -13.82 -12.18
N ARG A 3 7.48 -14.15 -11.12
CA ARG A 3 7.03 -13.94 -9.74
C ARG A 3 7.55 -12.57 -9.31
N ALA A 4 6.71 -11.76 -8.68
CA ALA A 4 7.19 -10.49 -8.10
C ALA A 4 8.18 -10.80 -6.97
N ASP A 5 9.25 -10.01 -6.86
CA ASP A 5 10.27 -10.15 -5.81
C ASP A 5 9.74 -9.79 -4.41
N GLY A 6 8.58 -9.12 -4.35
CA GLY A 6 7.91 -8.74 -3.11
C GLY A 6 6.48 -8.22 -3.36
N PRO A 7 5.72 -7.97 -2.29
CA PRO A 7 4.32 -7.54 -2.36
C PRO A 7 4.12 -6.10 -2.87
N VAL A 8 5.18 -5.29 -2.90
CA VAL A 8 5.16 -3.89 -3.35
C VAL A 8 6.42 -3.63 -4.20
N PRO A 9 6.34 -2.84 -5.29
CA PRO A 9 7.53 -2.43 -6.03
C PRO A 9 8.50 -1.61 -5.17
N THR A 10 9.80 -1.91 -5.28
CA THR A 10 10.87 -1.24 -4.50
C THR A 10 11.91 -0.53 -5.35
N ALA A 11 11.95 -0.80 -6.65
CA ALA A 11 12.89 -0.13 -7.56
C ALA A 11 12.48 1.34 -7.78
N ALA A 12 13.40 2.27 -7.49
CA ALA A 12 13.19 3.70 -7.66
C ALA A 12 12.75 4.03 -9.09
N GLY A 13 11.77 4.92 -9.23
CA GLY A 13 11.18 5.30 -10.51
C GLY A 13 10.11 4.34 -11.03
N THR A 14 9.86 3.20 -10.38
CA THR A 14 8.73 2.33 -10.74
C THR A 14 7.43 3.06 -10.49
N VAL A 15 6.53 3.03 -11.48
CA VAL A 15 5.21 3.67 -11.44
C VAL A 15 4.13 2.64 -11.71
N TRP A 16 3.04 2.70 -10.98
CA TRP A 16 1.83 1.92 -11.24
C TRP A 16 0.58 2.75 -10.97
N GLN A 17 -0.55 2.32 -11.53
CA GLN A 17 -1.81 3.07 -11.47
C GLN A 17 -2.97 2.17 -11.07
N TYR A 18 -3.89 2.74 -10.29
CA TYR A 18 -5.17 2.15 -9.95
C TYR A 18 -6.30 3.02 -10.50
N ALA A 19 -7.33 2.37 -11.02
CA ALA A 19 -8.61 3.02 -11.33
C ALA A 19 -9.56 2.81 -10.14
N LEU A 20 -9.96 3.90 -9.50
CA LEU A 20 -10.91 3.89 -8.39
C LEU A 20 -12.32 4.12 -8.93
N THR A 21 -13.19 3.12 -8.84
CA THR A 21 -14.60 3.20 -9.23
C THR A 21 -15.49 3.47 -8.01
N ARG A 22 -16.46 4.39 -8.14
CA ARG A 22 -17.47 4.65 -7.09
C ARG A 22 -18.86 4.19 -7.51
N GLU A 23 -19.50 3.39 -6.67
CA GLU A 23 -20.89 2.96 -6.87
C GLU A 23 -21.93 3.96 -6.29
N PRO A 24 -23.09 4.17 -6.95
CA PRO A 24 -23.45 3.72 -8.30
C PRO A 24 -22.95 4.72 -9.35
N GLY A 25 -22.00 4.33 -10.21
CA GLY A 25 -21.61 5.22 -11.30
C GLY A 25 -20.28 4.92 -12.00
N PRO A 26 -20.04 5.58 -13.15
CA PRO A 26 -18.83 5.42 -13.95
C PRO A 26 -17.66 6.30 -13.46
N ALA A 27 -17.85 7.09 -12.41
CA ALA A 27 -16.83 8.03 -11.94
C ALA A 27 -15.58 7.25 -11.53
N THR A 28 -14.56 7.37 -12.38
CA THR A 28 -13.27 6.71 -12.21
C THR A 28 -12.22 7.76 -11.93
N THR A 29 -11.65 7.73 -10.73
CA THR A 29 -10.48 8.54 -10.40
C THR A 29 -9.23 7.68 -10.58
N THR A 30 -8.16 8.27 -11.11
CA THR A 30 -6.88 7.57 -11.21
C THR A 30 -6.01 7.90 -10.02
N ILE A 31 -5.50 6.85 -9.37
CA ILE A 31 -4.46 6.95 -8.35
C ILE A 31 -3.18 6.45 -8.98
N THR A 32 -2.16 7.32 -9.06
CA THR A 32 -0.82 6.96 -9.49
C THR A 32 0.07 6.79 -8.27
N ARG A 33 0.88 5.74 -8.28
CA ARG A 33 1.85 5.42 -7.24
C ARG A 33 3.24 5.40 -7.86
N LYS A 34 4.24 5.94 -7.17
CA LYS A 34 5.62 6.00 -7.64
C LYS A 34 6.61 5.74 -6.52
N VAL A 35 7.58 4.86 -6.76
CA VAL A 35 8.73 4.73 -5.86
C VAL A 35 9.66 5.92 -6.05
N LEU A 36 9.85 6.72 -5.01
CA LEU A 36 10.82 7.81 -5.03
C LEU A 36 12.24 7.26 -4.76
N PRO A 37 13.29 7.96 -5.22
CA PRO A 37 14.64 7.66 -4.77
C PRO A 37 14.73 7.78 -3.25
N SER A 38 15.32 6.80 -2.58
CA SER A 38 15.61 6.91 -1.15
C SER A 38 16.58 8.07 -0.93
N GLN A 39 16.27 8.95 0.03
CA GLN A 39 17.24 9.94 0.49
C GLN A 39 18.15 9.28 1.52
N ASP A 40 19.46 9.55 1.47
CA ASP A 40 20.51 8.90 2.28
C ASP A 40 20.24 8.82 3.81
N LYS A 41 19.27 9.58 4.34
CA LYS A 41 18.87 9.58 5.75
C LYS A 41 17.91 8.45 6.16
N ASP A 42 17.28 7.77 5.20
CA ASP A 42 16.26 6.73 5.44
C ASP A 42 16.72 5.35 4.94
N GLN A 43 17.97 4.96 5.25
CA GLN A 43 18.51 3.64 4.92
C GLN A 43 17.61 2.54 5.52
N GLY A 44 16.76 1.95 4.68
CA GLY A 44 15.84 0.88 5.04
C GLY A 44 14.36 1.14 4.79
N SER A 45 13.96 2.35 4.37
CA SER A 45 12.58 2.62 3.93
C SER A 45 12.49 2.92 2.43
N VAL A 46 11.38 2.50 1.84
CA VAL A 46 10.99 2.69 0.44
C VAL A 46 9.93 3.79 0.41
N PRO A 47 10.29 5.02 0.00
CA PRO A 47 9.31 6.09 -0.13
C PRO A 47 8.42 5.85 -1.36
N VAL A 48 7.11 5.84 -1.16
CA VAL A 48 6.12 5.69 -2.23
C VAL A 48 5.21 6.91 -2.23
N GLU A 49 5.25 7.66 -3.32
CA GLU A 49 4.37 8.82 -3.54
C GLU A 49 3.02 8.36 -4.09
N THR A 50 1.94 8.96 -3.58
CA THR A 50 0.59 8.83 -4.11
C THR A 50 0.15 10.15 -4.72
N VAL A 51 -0.28 10.08 -5.99
CA VAL A 51 -0.82 11.20 -6.76
C VAL A 51 -2.24 10.85 -7.19
N ALA A 52 -3.23 11.62 -6.75
CA ALA A 52 -4.62 11.49 -7.18
C ALA A 52 -4.93 12.60 -8.19
N GLU A 53 -5.41 12.24 -9.38
CA GLU A 53 -5.78 13.21 -10.43
C GLU A 53 -4.67 14.22 -10.78
N GLY A 54 -3.40 13.79 -10.67
CA GLY A 54 -2.23 14.65 -10.93
C GLY A 54 -1.79 15.52 -9.74
N VAL A 55 -2.50 15.46 -8.60
CA VAL A 55 -2.16 16.19 -7.37
C VAL A 55 -1.47 15.24 -6.37
N PRO A 56 -0.26 15.56 -5.90
CA PRO A 56 0.39 14.78 -4.83
C PRO A 56 -0.41 14.87 -3.52
N GLU A 57 -0.81 13.71 -3.00
CA GLU A 57 -1.62 13.58 -1.78
C GLU A 57 -0.77 13.17 -0.58
N SER A 58 0.08 12.16 -0.78
CA SER A 58 0.89 11.58 0.31
C SER A 58 2.20 10.98 -0.17
N THR A 59 3.08 10.72 0.79
CA THR A 59 4.22 9.82 0.64
C THR A 59 4.24 8.87 1.82
N GLU A 60 4.08 7.57 1.58
CA GLU A 60 4.30 6.53 2.59
C GLU A 60 5.76 6.08 2.59
N PHE A 61 6.32 5.86 3.77
CA PHE A 61 7.65 5.30 3.94
C PHE A 61 7.50 3.86 4.40
N LEU A 62 7.80 2.92 3.50
CA LEU A 62 7.55 1.50 3.69
C LEU A 62 8.81 0.74 4.05
N LYS A 63 8.76 -0.09 5.08
CA LYS A 63 9.78 -1.10 5.38
C LYS A 63 9.28 -2.45 4.89
N ILE A 64 10.09 -3.13 4.09
CA ILE A 64 9.79 -4.47 3.57
C ILE A 64 10.61 -5.47 4.38
N GLU A 65 9.92 -6.38 5.09
CA GLU A 65 10.53 -7.41 5.92
C GLU A 65 10.05 -8.79 5.47
N GLY A 66 10.74 -9.40 4.51
CA GLY A 66 10.28 -10.61 3.84
C GLY A 66 8.99 -10.32 3.07
N GLU A 67 7.91 -11.03 3.40
CA GLU A 67 6.57 -10.79 2.81
C GLU A 67 5.77 -9.71 3.56
N ALA A 68 6.25 -9.22 4.71
CA ALA A 68 5.58 -8.15 5.44
C ALA A 68 5.87 -6.77 4.83
N VAL A 69 4.86 -5.90 4.87
CA VAL A 69 4.95 -4.49 4.53
C VAL A 69 4.54 -3.68 5.76
N LEU A 70 5.46 -2.87 6.27
CA LEU A 70 5.24 -1.99 7.40
C LEU A 70 5.35 -0.54 6.95
N MET A 71 4.50 0.35 7.46
CA MET A 71 4.61 1.79 7.25
C MET A 71 5.23 2.44 8.49
N THR A 72 6.41 3.03 8.32
CA THR A 72 7.13 3.71 9.40
C THR A 72 6.70 5.17 9.54
N SER A 73 6.31 5.79 8.44
CA SER A 73 5.79 7.16 8.44
C SER A 73 4.91 7.44 7.22
N LEU A 74 4.08 8.46 7.36
CA LEU A 74 3.22 9.02 6.32
C LEU A 74 3.44 10.53 6.28
N SER A 75 3.84 11.06 5.13
CA SER A 75 3.83 12.49 4.84
C SER A 75 2.56 12.83 4.07
N SER A 76 1.78 13.80 4.53
CA SER A 76 0.57 14.28 3.84
C SER A 76 0.30 15.74 4.21
N ALA A 77 -0.10 16.59 3.26
CA ALA A 77 -0.40 18.00 3.50
C ALA A 77 0.71 18.76 4.30
N GLY A 78 1.98 18.47 4.00
CA GLY A 78 3.14 19.08 4.65
C GLY A 78 3.39 18.64 6.10
N LYS A 79 2.66 17.64 6.61
CA LYS A 79 2.85 17.06 7.94
C LYS A 79 3.36 15.64 7.82
N VAL A 80 4.34 15.30 8.64
CA VAL A 80 4.86 13.93 8.79
C VAL A 80 4.29 13.31 10.05
N LYS A 81 3.72 12.13 9.92
CA LYS A 81 3.29 11.28 11.03
C LYS A 81 4.16 10.04 11.05
N SER A 82 4.89 9.82 12.14
CA SER A 82 5.66 8.60 12.37
C SER A 82 4.86 7.58 13.17
N PHE A 83 5.16 6.30 12.98
CA PHE A 83 4.53 5.18 13.67
C PHE A 83 5.60 4.39 14.44
N ASP A 84 5.45 4.33 15.76
CA ASP A 84 6.29 3.52 16.66
C ASP A 84 5.37 2.79 17.68
N PRO A 85 5.11 1.48 17.52
CA PRO A 85 5.68 0.60 16.47
C PRO A 85 5.15 0.94 15.06
N ALA A 86 5.87 0.50 14.03
CA ALA A 86 5.45 0.68 12.63
C ALA A 86 4.07 0.06 12.38
N LEU A 87 3.27 0.70 11.51
CA LEU A 87 1.93 0.21 11.19
C LEU A 87 2.03 -0.94 10.18
N THR A 88 1.46 -2.10 10.51
CA THR A 88 1.39 -3.24 9.57
C THR A 88 0.40 -2.95 8.45
N ILE A 89 0.89 -2.92 7.21
CA ILE A 89 0.07 -2.81 5.98
C ILE A 89 -0.25 -4.20 5.43
N LEU A 90 0.75 -5.09 5.43
CA LEU A 90 0.62 -6.48 5.04
C LEU A 90 1.43 -7.34 6.03
N PRO A 91 0.82 -8.33 6.70
CA PRO A 91 1.56 -9.23 7.57
C PRO A 91 2.37 -10.25 6.75
N SER A 92 3.44 -10.78 7.34
CA SER A 92 4.31 -11.79 6.71
C SER A 92 3.67 -13.17 6.58
N LYS A 93 2.54 -13.42 7.23
CA LYS A 93 1.86 -14.71 7.23
C LYS A 93 0.41 -14.51 6.78
N LEU A 94 0.12 -14.98 5.57
CA LEU A 94 -1.22 -14.97 4.99
C LEU A 94 -1.78 -16.39 4.99
N GLU A 95 -2.24 -16.83 6.16
CA GLU A 95 -2.94 -18.12 6.31
C GLU A 95 -4.44 -17.88 6.34
N ILE A 96 -5.19 -18.73 5.64
CA ILE A 96 -6.66 -18.66 5.61
C ILE A 96 -7.20 -18.69 7.04
N GLY A 97 -8.04 -17.71 7.36
CA GLY A 97 -8.65 -17.55 8.67
C GLY A 97 -7.79 -16.80 9.70
N SER A 98 -6.52 -16.50 9.41
CA SER A 98 -5.70 -15.63 10.26
C SER A 98 -6.30 -14.21 10.27
N PRO A 99 -6.44 -13.60 11.47
CA PRO A 99 -6.84 -12.21 11.57
C PRO A 99 -5.73 -11.31 11.04
N CYS A 100 -6.12 -10.26 10.35
CA CYS A 100 -5.24 -9.18 9.89
C CYS A 100 -5.87 -7.86 10.31
N ASP A 101 -6.00 -7.62 11.62
CA ASP A 101 -6.70 -6.44 12.12
C ASP A 101 -5.99 -5.16 11.65
N GLY A 102 -6.78 -4.25 11.05
CA GLY A 102 -6.34 -2.92 10.66
C GLY A 102 -6.97 -1.87 11.57
N ASP A 103 -6.14 -0.94 12.05
CA ASP A 103 -6.64 0.27 12.70
C ASP A 103 -6.78 1.39 11.65
N GLY A 104 -8.02 1.79 11.37
CA GLY A 104 -8.34 2.90 10.48
C GLY A 104 -8.83 4.13 11.23
N LYS A 105 -8.70 5.31 10.62
CA LYS A 105 -9.46 6.49 11.01
C LYS A 105 -10.36 6.93 9.86
N ILE A 106 -11.66 7.03 10.13
CA ILE A 106 -12.64 7.61 9.20
C ILE A 106 -13.22 8.83 9.91
N ALA A 107 -12.95 10.03 9.38
CA ALA A 107 -13.21 11.30 10.05
C ALA A 107 -12.59 11.31 11.48
N GLU A 108 -13.40 11.57 12.52
CA GLU A 108 -12.95 11.59 13.91
C GLU A 108 -13.03 10.22 14.61
N ALA A 109 -13.59 9.20 13.93
CA ALA A 109 -13.77 7.88 14.50
C ALA A 109 -12.55 6.97 14.25
N THR A 110 -12.05 6.36 15.32
CA THR A 110 -11.16 5.19 15.22
C THR A 110 -12.02 3.98 14.88
N VAL A 111 -11.75 3.36 13.73
CA VAL A 111 -12.44 2.17 13.25
C VAL A 111 -11.48 1.01 13.32
N LYS A 112 -11.81 0.00 14.13
CA LYS A 112 -11.16 -1.31 14.02
C LYS A 112 -11.81 -2.03 12.85
N VAL A 113 -11.05 -2.31 11.81
CA VAL A 113 -11.52 -3.08 10.67
C VAL A 113 -10.94 -4.48 10.81
N PRO A 114 -11.75 -5.47 11.26
CA PRO A 114 -11.28 -6.84 11.32
C PRO A 114 -11.18 -7.38 9.90
N PHE A 115 -9.97 -7.68 9.44
CA PHE A 115 -9.77 -8.42 8.20
C PHE A 115 -9.44 -9.88 8.48
N LYS A 116 -9.74 -10.74 7.51
CA LYS A 116 -9.32 -12.14 7.48
C LYS A 116 -8.85 -12.49 6.10
N VAL A 117 -7.83 -13.35 6.03
CA VAL A 117 -7.44 -14.00 4.78
C VAL A 117 -8.50 -15.03 4.41
N ILE A 118 -9.07 -14.91 3.20
CA ILE A 118 -10.16 -15.77 2.73
C ILE A 118 -9.69 -16.85 1.75
N GLY A 119 -8.51 -16.70 1.15
CA GLY A 119 -7.96 -17.64 0.19
C GLY A 119 -7.02 -16.96 -0.79
N GLU A 120 -6.36 -17.78 -1.60
CA GLU A 120 -5.48 -17.34 -2.68
C GLU A 120 -6.19 -17.49 -4.03
N GLU A 121 -6.14 -16.48 -4.88
CA GLU A 121 -6.77 -16.48 -6.21
C GLU A 121 -5.91 -15.84 -7.29
N GLU A 122 -6.18 -16.20 -8.56
CA GLU A 122 -5.63 -15.48 -9.70
C GLU A 122 -6.52 -14.29 -10.05
N VAL A 123 -5.98 -13.07 -9.92
CA VAL A 123 -6.66 -11.83 -10.25
C VAL A 123 -6.18 -11.32 -11.60
N LYS A 124 -7.12 -11.06 -12.51
CA LYS A 124 -6.86 -10.50 -13.84
C LYS A 124 -7.25 -9.03 -13.87
N VAL A 125 -6.29 -8.19 -14.24
CA VAL A 125 -6.46 -6.73 -14.39
C VAL A 125 -5.84 -6.29 -15.72
N PRO A 126 -6.07 -5.04 -16.19
CA PRO A 126 -5.46 -4.54 -17.43
C PRO A 126 -3.93 -4.65 -17.47
N ALA A 127 -3.27 -4.58 -16.30
CA ALA A 127 -1.82 -4.70 -16.18
C ALA A 127 -1.29 -6.15 -16.26
N GLY A 128 -2.16 -7.16 -16.27
CA GLY A 128 -1.78 -8.58 -16.35
C GLY A 128 -2.57 -9.49 -15.42
N SER A 129 -2.03 -10.69 -15.19
CA SER A 129 -2.58 -11.68 -14.26
C SER A 129 -1.63 -11.86 -13.09
N PHE A 130 -2.17 -11.79 -11.88
CA PHE A 130 -1.40 -11.84 -10.64
C PHE A 130 -1.99 -12.90 -9.74
N ARG A 131 -1.12 -13.63 -9.03
CA ARG A 131 -1.53 -14.59 -8.00
C ARG A 131 -1.54 -13.87 -6.66
N CYS A 132 -2.72 -13.72 -6.06
CA CYS A 132 -2.99 -12.92 -4.87
C CYS A 132 -3.33 -13.85 -3.69
N PRO A 133 -2.54 -13.85 -2.61
CA PRO A 133 -2.79 -14.64 -1.39
C PRO A 133 -3.88 -14.09 -0.47
#